data_AF-X0VQS8-F1
#
_entry.id   AF-X0VQS8-F1
#
_cell.length_a   1.000
_cell.length_b   1.000
_cell.length_c   1.000
_cell.angle_alpha   90.00
_cell.angle_beta   90.00
_cell.angle_gamma   90.00
#
_symmetry.space_group_name_H-M   'P 1'
#
loop_
_entity.id
_entity.type
_entity.pdbx_description
1 polymer ?
#
loop_
_entity_poly.entity_id
_entity_poly.type
_entity_poly.pdbx_seq_one_letter_code
_entity_poly.pdbx_strand_id
1 'polypeptide(L)' 'MDKLTVKGGRRLRGRVEVSGAKNAALPIMAAGLLAEGPSTIRGVPALADISHMSRLLGELGVSVSRSDSGAMTVE' A
#
# COMPACT_ATOMS: atom_id res chain seq x y z
N MET A 1 -15.14 12.54 -12.73
CA MET A 1 -15.32 11.07 -12.71
C MET A 1 -14.29 10.51 -13.66
N ASP A 2 -13.34 9.75 -13.15
CA ASP A 2 -12.25 9.23 -13.96
C ASP A 2 -12.73 8.08 -14.83
N LYS A 3 -12.22 7.97 -16.05
CA LYS A 3 -12.55 6.86 -16.95
C LYS A 3 -11.31 6.35 -17.67
N LEU A 4 -11.25 5.04 -17.87
CA LEU A 4 -10.28 4.40 -18.73
C LEU A 4 -10.99 3.93 -20.00
N THR A 5 -10.64 4.51 -21.16
CA THR A 5 -11.13 4.04 -22.46
C THR A 5 -10.10 3.09 -23.06
N VAL A 6 -10.42 1.80 -23.15
CA VAL A 6 -9.54 0.77 -23.72
C VAL A 6 -9.97 0.44 -25.14
N LYS A 7 -9.05 0.54 -26.11
CA LYS A 7 -9.23 0.06 -27.48
C LYS A 7 -8.53 -1.28 -27.65
N GLY A 8 -9.31 -2.34 -27.92
CA GLY A 8 -8.81 -3.70 -28.11
C GLY A 8 -8.08 -3.92 -29.45
N GLY A 9 -7.85 -5.19 -29.79
CA GLY A 9 -7.29 -5.61 -31.08
C GLY A 9 -5.76 -5.83 -31.11
N ARG A 10 -5.06 -5.60 -29.98
CA ARG A 10 -3.60 -5.77 -29.88
C ARG A 10 -3.27 -6.84 -28.82
N ARG A 11 -2.56 -7.91 -29.22
CA ARG A 11 -2.02 -8.89 -28.26
C ARG A 11 -0.93 -8.23 -27.41
N LEU A 12 -1.00 -8.41 -26.09
CA LEU A 12 0.04 -7.94 -25.18
C LEU A 12 1.27 -8.84 -25.28
N ARG A 13 2.47 -8.26 -25.29
CA ARG A 13 3.76 -8.96 -25.23
C ARG A 13 4.75 -8.11 -24.46
N GLY A 14 5.38 -8.68 -23.43
CA GLY A 14 6.34 -7.98 -22.59
C GLY A 14 6.45 -8.61 -21.21
N ARG A 15 7.04 -7.87 -20.27
CA ARG A 15 7.12 -8.21 -18.86
C ARG A 15 6.63 -7.00 -18.05
N VAL A 16 6.04 -7.27 -16.89
CA VAL A 16 5.64 -6.27 -15.91
C VAL A 16 6.10 -6.75 -14.54
N GLU A 17 6.55 -5.83 -13.71
CA GLU A 17 6.86 -6.11 -12.32
C GLU A 17 5.57 -6.11 -11.50
N VAL A 18 5.38 -7.14 -10.68
CA VAL A 18 4.19 -7.27 -9.83
C VAL A 18 4.47 -6.56 -8.52
N SER A 19 3.60 -5.63 -8.13
CA SER A 19 3.69 -4.97 -6.83
C SER A 19 3.41 -5.95 -5.68
N GLY A 20 3.79 -5.58 -4.45
CA GLY A 20 3.51 -6.42 -3.28
C GLY A 20 2.01 -6.66 -3.05
N ALA A 21 1.71 -7.69 -2.25
CA ALA A 21 0.34 -8.15 -2.04
C ALA A 21 -0.42 -7.25 -1.07
N LYS A 22 -1.44 -6.53 -1.57
CA LYS A 22 -2.35 -5.69 -0.77
C LYS A 22 -2.93 -6.43 0.44
N ASN A 23 -3.43 -7.65 0.23
CA ASN A 23 -4.08 -8.43 1.29
C ASN A 23 -3.10 -8.98 2.33
N ALA A 24 -1.79 -8.97 2.06
CA ALA A 24 -0.78 -9.20 3.08
C ALA A 24 -0.39 -7.89 3.78
N ALA A 25 -0.27 -6.78 3.04
CA ALA A 25 0.12 -5.49 3.60
C ALA A 25 -0.89 -4.96 4.62
N LEU A 26 -2.20 -5.05 4.36
CA LEU A 26 -3.25 -4.55 5.26
C LEU A 26 -3.18 -5.14 6.68
N PRO A 27 -3.17 -6.48 6.88
CA PRO A 27 -3.03 -7.05 8.22
C PRO A 27 -1.64 -6.79 8.83
N ILE A 28 -0.58 -6.68 8.03
CA ILE A 28 0.75 -6.33 8.54
C ILE A 28 0.77 -4.89 9.09
N MET A 29 0.09 -3.94 8.43
CA MET A 29 -0.06 -2.57 8.95
C MET A 29 -0.76 -2.56 10.32
N ALA A 30 -1.83 -3.36 10.47
CA ALA A 30 -2.50 -3.50 11.76
C ALA A 30 -1.63 -4.20 12.81
N ALA A 31 -0.84 -5.20 12.40
CA ALA A 31 0.09 -5.91 13.30
C ALA A 31 1.20 -5.00 13.82
N GLY A 32 1.54 -3.91 13.11
CA GLY A 32 2.48 -2.89 13.57
C GLY A 32 2.07 -2.25 14.91
N LEU A 33 0.77 -2.22 15.21
CA LEU A 33 0.24 -1.72 16.49
C LEU A 33 0.61 -2.58 17.70
N LEU A 34 1.04 -3.83 17.47
CA LEU A 34 1.42 -4.78 18.51
C LEU A 34 2.92 -4.69 18.85
N ALA A 35 3.71 -3.98 18.05
CA ALA A 35 5.15 -3.86 18.25
C ALA A 35 5.48 -2.74 19.25
N GLU A 36 6.55 -2.92 20.02
CA GLU A 36 7.15 -1.83 20.76
C GLU A 36 8.03 -1.00 19.80
N GLY A 37 7.62 0.24 19.53
CA GLY A 37 8.32 1.15 18.63
C GLY A 37 7.94 1.01 17.15
N PRO A 38 8.65 1.73 16.25
CA PRO A 38 8.26 1.86 14.86
C PRO A 38 8.45 0.56 14.06
N SER A 39 7.42 0.20 13.28
CA SER A 39 7.44 -0.93 12.35
C SER A 39 7.60 -0.48 10.91
N THR A 40 8.66 -0.91 10.22
CA THR A 40 8.89 -0.61 8.78
C THR A 40 8.48 -1.77 7.88
N ILE A 41 7.56 -1.52 6.95
CA ILE A 41 7.00 -2.48 6.01
C ILE A 41 7.47 -2.12 4.60
N ARG A 42 8.13 -3.07 3.91
CA ARG A 42 8.64 -2.88 2.54
C ARG A 42 7.74 -3.55 1.52
N GLY A 43 7.73 -3.03 0.29
CA GLY A 43 6.95 -3.58 -0.81
C GLY A 43 5.45 -3.31 -0.73
N VAL A 44 5.02 -2.32 0.07
CA VAL A 44 3.59 -1.98 0.18
C VAL A 44 3.13 -1.29 -1.12
N PRO A 45 2.11 -1.83 -1.80
CA PRO A 45 1.65 -1.27 -3.07
C PRO A 45 0.94 0.08 -2.86
N ALA A 46 1.04 0.99 -3.83
CA ALA A 46 0.40 2.29 -3.78
C ALA A 46 -1.07 2.21 -4.24
N LEU A 47 -1.97 1.75 -3.37
CA LEU A 47 -3.38 1.52 -3.69
C LEU A 47 -4.29 2.30 -2.74
N ALA A 48 -5.51 2.63 -3.19
CA ALA A 48 -6.49 3.37 -2.38
C ALA A 48 -6.76 2.69 -1.03
N ASP A 49 -6.89 1.36 -0.99
CA ASP A 49 -7.10 0.61 0.25
C ASP A 49 -5.96 0.81 1.27
N ILE A 50 -4.71 0.91 0.80
CA ILE A 50 -3.56 1.20 1.67
C ILE A 50 -3.65 2.62 2.21
N SER A 51 -3.98 3.59 1.35
CA SER A 51 -4.17 4.99 1.78
C SER A 51 -5.32 5.14 2.79
N HIS A 52 -6.42 4.42 2.60
CA HIS A 52 -7.53 4.39 3.54
C HIS A 52 -7.12 3.76 4.87
N MET A 53 -6.35 2.68 4.85
CA MET A 53 -5.82 2.06 6.07
C MET A 53 -4.89 3.02 6.82
N SER A 54 -3.98 3.72 6.13
CA SER A 54 -3.11 4.73 6.76
C SER A 54 -3.93 5.84 7.41
N ARG A 55 -4.99 6.32 6.74
CA ARG A 55 -5.88 7.34 7.29
C ARG A 55 -6.63 6.83 8.52
N LEU A 56 -7.18 5.62 8.46
CA LEU A 56 -7.89 5.00 9.59
C LEU A 56 -6.97 4.86 10.81
N LEU A 57 -5.74 4.39 10.61
CA LEU A 57 -4.74 4.33 11.68
C LEU A 57 -4.42 5.72 12.25
N GLY A 58 -4.30 6.73 11.39
CA GLY A 58 -4.15 8.13 11.79
C GLY A 58 -5.32 8.65 12.63
N GLU A 59 -6.56 8.29 12.30
CA GLU A 59 -7.75 8.63 13.09
C GLU A 59 -7.77 7.94 14.47
N LEU A 60 -7.04 6.82 14.63
CA LEU A 60 -6.81 6.14 15.90
C LEU A 60 -5.59 6.68 16.68
N GLY A 61 -4.92 7.72 16.18
CA GLY A 61 -3.75 8.35 16.81
C GLY A 61 -2.40 7.74 16.46
N VAL A 62 -2.36 6.85 15.45
CA VAL A 62 -1.14 6.18 15.01
C VAL A 62 -0.49 6.97 13.87
N SER A 63 0.80 7.23 13.95
CA SER A 63 1.60 7.85 12.89
C SER A 63 1.88 6.83 11.79
N VAL A 64 1.44 7.13 10.57
CA VAL A 64 1.77 6.33 9.39
C VAL A 64 2.41 7.19 8.33
N SER A 65 3.65 6.87 7.96
CA SER A 65 4.41 7.60 6.94
C SER A 65 4.87 6.68 5.81
N ARG A 66 5.10 7.23 4.63
CA ARG A 66 5.65 6.51 3.47
C ARG A 66 6.86 7.26 2.94
N SER A 67 7.98 6.56 2.82
CA SER A 67 9.22 7.10 2.25
C SER A 67 9.17 7.18 0.72
N ASP A 68 10.10 7.91 0.14
CA ASP A 68 10.31 7.97 -1.32
C ASP A 68 10.64 6.60 -1.93
N SER A 69 11.24 5.69 -1.15
CA SER A 69 11.50 4.30 -1.54
C SER A 69 10.25 3.40 -1.49
N GLY A 70 9.10 3.95 -1.09
CA GLY A 70 7.83 3.24 -0.98
C GLY A 70 7.69 2.37 0.28
N ALA A 71 8.66 2.40 1.19
CA ALA A 71 8.55 1.76 2.50
C ALA A 71 7.58 2.53 3.38
N MET A 72 6.78 1.82 4.16
CA MET A 72 5.81 2.41 5.09
C MET A 72 6.25 2.18 6.53
N THR A 73 6.16 3.22 7.35
CA THR A 73 6.43 3.14 8.79
C THR A 73 5.14 3.37 9.54
N VAL A 74 4.84 2.49 10.50
CA VAL A 74 3.74 2.59 11.47
C VAL A 74 4.34 2.78 12.85
N GLU A 75 3.98 3.85 13.53
CA GLU A 75 4.49 4.27 14.85
C GLU A 75 3.38 4.87 15.72
#